data_AF-A0A4Q6C9F7-F1
#
_entry.id   AF-A0A4Q6C9F7-F1
#
_cell.length_a   1.000
_cell.length_b   1.000
_cell.length_c   1.000
_cell.angle_alpha   90.00
_cell.angle_beta   90.00
_cell.angle_gamma   90.00
#
_symmetry.space_group_name_H-M   'P 1'
#
loop_
_entity.id
_entity.type
_entity.pdbx_description
1 polymer ?
#
loop_
_entity_poly.entity_id
_entity_poly.type
_entity_poly.pdbx_seq_one_letter_code
_entity_poly.pdbx_strand_id
1 'polypeptide(L)' 'RLKEIGSKARQQMERMFDSKVFLETWVRVREGWSGDASALKAFGYE' A
#
# COMPACT_ATOMS: atom_id res chain seq x y z
N ARG A 1 -8.72 4.57 -11.19
CA ARG A 1 -7.37 4.84 -10.61
C ARG A 1 -6.95 3.77 -9.59
N LEU A 2 -7.70 3.52 -8.51
CA LEU A 2 -7.34 2.47 -7.53
C LEU A 2 -7.13 1.08 -8.14
N LYS A 3 -8.04 0.65 -9.03
CA LYS A 3 -7.92 -0.63 -9.76
C LYS A 3 -6.61 -0.76 -10.55
N GLU A 4 -6.16 0.33 -11.17
CA GLU A 4 -4.91 0.36 -11.94
C GLU A 4 -3.69 0.23 -11.02
N ILE A 5 -3.68 0.97 -9.89
CA ILE A 5 -2.63 0.91 -8.88
C ILE A 5 -2.53 -0.51 -8.32
N GLY A 6 -3.66 -1.08 -7.87
CA GLY A 6 -3.71 -2.45 -7.35
C GLY A 6 -3.27 -3.49 -8.39
N SER A 7 -3.66 -3.32 -9.66
CA SER A 7 -3.25 -4.24 -10.73
C SER A 7 -1.74 -4.21 -10.98
N LYS A 8 -1.14 -3.01 -11.04
CA LYS A 8 0.31 -2.86 -11.24
C LYS A 8 1.11 -3.41 -10.05
N ALA A 9 0.70 -3.09 -8.83
CA ALA A 9 1.33 -3.61 -7.61
C ALA A 9 1.27 -5.14 -7.55
N ARG A 10 0.10 -5.73 -7.79
CA ARG A 10 -0.10 -7.18 -7.81
C ARG A 10 0.80 -7.87 -8.86
N GLN A 11 0.89 -7.33 -10.07
CA GLN A 11 1.77 -7.89 -11.11
C GLN A 11 3.25 -7.85 -10.72
N GLN A 12 3.70 -6.78 -10.03
CA GLN A 12 5.08 -6.71 -9.53
C GLN A 12 5.32 -7.75 -8.43
N MET A 13 4.37 -7.92 -7.51
CA MET A 13 4.43 -8.94 -6.46
C MET A 13 4.47 -10.36 -7.03
N GLU A 14 3.63 -10.68 -8.02
CA GLU A 14 3.66 -12.00 -8.66
C GLU A 14 5.02 -12.31 -9.30
N ARG A 15 5.69 -11.31 -9.88
CA ARG A 15 7.04 -11.48 -10.45
C ARG A 15 8.10 -11.65 -9.38
N MET A 16 7.98 -10.93 -8.26
CA MET A 16 8.95 -10.99 -7.16
C MET A 16 8.86 -12.29 -6.37
N PHE A 17 7.65 -12.78 -6.15
CA PHE A 17 7.38 -13.99 -5.36
C PHE A 17 7.22 -15.25 -6.21
N ASP A 18 7.36 -15.14 -7.53
CA ASP A 18 7.18 -16.21 -8.52
C ASP A 18 5.93 -17.09 -8.26
N SER A 19 4.83 -16.44 -7.90
CA SER A 19 3.58 -17.10 -7.49
C SER A 19 2.36 -16.24 -7.75
N LYS A 20 1.18 -16.85 -7.79
CA LYS A 20 -0.08 -16.13 -7.96
C LYS A 20 -0.46 -15.38 -6.69
N VAL A 21 -0.79 -14.10 -6.85
CA VAL A 21 -1.15 -13.20 -5.73
C VAL A 21 -2.55 -12.65 -5.94
N PHE A 22 -3.38 -12.78 -4.91
CA PHE A 22 -4.63 -12.03 -4.75
C PHE A 22 -4.38 -10.85 -3.81
N LEU A 23 -4.51 -9.62 -4.32
CA LEU A 23 -4.25 -8.39 -3.58
C LEU A 23 -5.56 -7.64 -3.33
N GLU A 24 -5.98 -7.59 -2.07
CA GLU A 24 -7.11 -6.79 -1.61
C GLU A 24 -6.60 -5.47 -0.98
N THR A 25 -7.16 -4.34 -1.39
CA THR A 25 -6.70 -3.01 -0.96
C THR A 25 -7.86 -2.14 -0.51
N TRP A 26 -7.64 -1.36 0.55
CA TRP A 26 -8.62 -0.42 1.11
C TRP A 26 -8.11 1.01 0.99
N VAL A 27 -9.02 1.97 0.82
CA VAL A 27 -8.70 3.40 0.92
C VAL A 27 -9.27 3.93 2.23
N ARG A 28 -8.42 4.58 3.01
CA ARG A 28 -8.81 5.28 4.24
C ARG A 28 -8.26 6.70 4.19
N VAL A 29 -9.04 7.66 4.67
CA VAL A 29 -8.62 9.07 4.78
C VAL A 29 -8.33 9.34 6.26
N ARG A 30 -7.13 9.84 6.56
CA ARG A 30 -6.72 10.35 7.87
C ARG A 30 -6.20 11.75 7.68
N GLU A 31 -6.79 12.74 8.32
CA GLU A 31 -6.30 14.12 8.23
C GLU A 31 -5.01 14.30 9.04
N GLY A 32 -4.11 15.17 8.57
CA GLY A 32 -2.90 15.55 9.30
C GLY A 32 -1.86 14.44 9.54
N TRP A 33 -2.00 13.26 8.92
CA TRP A 33 -1.16 12.09 9.24
C TRP A 33 0.34 12.32 9.01
N SER A 34 0.72 13.18 8.07
CA SER A 34 2.12 13.46 7.75
C SER A 34 2.81 14.36 8.79
N GLY A 35 2.05 15.04 9.64
CA GLY A 35 2.58 15.85 10.75
C GLY A 35 2.54 15.13 12.11
N ASP A 36 1.92 13.95 12.17
CA ASP A 36 1.82 13.14 13.39
C ASP A 36 2.98 12.14 13.42
N ALA A 37 3.97 12.39 14.30
CA ALA A 37 5.14 11.52 14.47
C ALA A 37 4.74 10.06 14.80
N SER A 38 3.65 9.85 15.54
CA SER A 38 3.17 8.51 15.85
C SER A 38 2.63 7.79 14.60
N ALA A 39 1.99 8.53 13.69
CA ALA A 39 1.53 7.99 12.42
C ALA A 39 2.71 7.67 11.49
N LEU A 40 3.73 8.52 11.43
CA LEU A 40 4.93 8.28 10.63
C LEU A 40 5.67 7.01 11.08
N LYS A 41 5.86 6.84 12.40
CA LYS A 41 6.43 5.62 12.97
C LYS A 41 5.60 4.37 12.63
N ALA A 42 4.27 4.45 12.72
CA ALA A 42 3.39 3.34 12.38
C ALA A 42 3.44 2.96 10.88
N PHE A 43 3.73 3.92 10.00
CA PHE A 43 3.89 3.67 8.57
C PHE A 43 5.33 3.30 8.16
N GLY A 44 6.28 3.30 9.11
CA GLY A 44 7.68 2.96 8.86
C GLY A 44 8.48 4.07 8.19
N TYR A 45 8.08 5.34 8.36
CA TYR A 45 8.82 6.51 7.86
C TYR A 45 9.80 7.12 8.89
N GLU A 46 9.83 6.61 10.13
CA GLU A 46 10.76 6.98 11.20
C GLU A 46 11.55 5.76 11.69
#